data_AF-A0A8T7D6D5-F1
#
_entry.id   AF-A0A8T7D6D5-F1
#
_cell.length_a   1.000
_cell.length_b   1.000
_cell.length_c   1.000
_cell.angle_alpha   90.00
_cell.angle_beta   90.00
_cell.angle_gamma   90.00
#
_symmetry.space_group_name_H-M   'P 1'
#
loop_
_entity.id
_entity.type
_entity.pdbx_description
1 polymer ?
#
loop_
_entity_poly.entity_id
_entity_poly.type
_entity_poly.pdbx_seq_one_letter_code
_entity_poly.pdbx_strand_id
1 'polypeptide(L)'
;MQFDVSREDVKKAAIPHEIFLFNLIGNHILIFIASLGMFGGFPYPLYLVPVISVSCLLYTLWRAKRSLKVDPWFALCHWQVSARRAKAFIGMLSLLGAVSLLGWLGYAYLGMMKEAVYALIGGIGLLPTMMTMLILIIMESDGLYQAHQRKLSAAWVLKKFPRQD
;
A
#
# COMPACT_ATOMS: atom_id res chain seq x y z
N MET A 1 23.13 0.30 -7.72
CA MET A 1 23.92 -0.70 -8.48
C MET A 1 23.03 -1.25 -9.57
N GLN A 2 23.55 -1.40 -10.80
CA GLN A 2 22.83 -2.07 -11.89
C GLN A 2 23.27 -3.53 -11.93
N PHE A 3 22.32 -4.44 -12.05
CA PHE A 3 22.56 -5.88 -12.01
C PHE A 3 22.34 -6.48 -13.39
N ASP A 4 23.16 -7.46 -13.75
CA ASP A 4 22.91 -8.30 -14.91
C ASP A 4 21.88 -9.38 -14.53
N VAL A 5 20.64 -9.20 -15.00
CA VAL A 5 19.48 -10.03 -14.70
C VAL A 5 18.63 -10.22 -15.94
N SER A 6 18.01 -11.40 -16.06
CA SER A 6 17.20 -11.75 -17.22
C SER A 6 15.99 -10.82 -17.37
N ARG A 7 15.44 -10.72 -18.58
CA ARG A 7 14.18 -9.96 -18.80
C ARG A 7 13.01 -10.55 -18.02
N GLU A 8 13.03 -11.86 -17.76
CA GLU A 8 11.99 -12.52 -16.96
C GLU A 8 12.04 -12.09 -15.50
N ASP A 9 13.25 -11.96 -14.93
CA ASP A 9 13.44 -11.49 -13.55
C ASP A 9 13.01 -10.04 -13.37
N VAL A 10 13.26 -9.20 -14.37
CA VAL A 10 12.79 -7.81 -14.39
C VAL A 10 11.26 -7.75 -14.32
N LYS A 11 10.56 -8.56 -15.12
CA LYS A 11 9.09 -8.63 -15.07
C LYS A 11 8.61 -9.10 -13.69
N LYS A 12 9.22 -10.15 -13.13
CA LYS A 12 8.88 -10.64 -11.79
C LYS A 12 9.13 -9.61 -10.68
N ALA A 13 10.16 -8.78 -10.83
CA ALA A 13 10.49 -7.70 -9.91
C ALA A 13 9.54 -6.50 -10.01
N ALA A 14 8.92 -6.25 -11.17
CA ALA A 14 7.95 -5.17 -11.37
C ALA A 14 6.58 -5.45 -10.71
N ILE A 15 6.12 -6.70 -10.76
CA ILE A 15 4.81 -7.14 -10.23
C ILE A 15 4.47 -6.60 -8.83
N PRO A 16 5.33 -6.72 -7.79
CA PRO A 16 4.99 -6.21 -6.46
C PRO A 16 4.74 -4.70 -6.41
N HIS A 17 5.36 -3.93 -7.31
CA HIS A 17 5.18 -2.49 -7.39
C HIS A 17 3.92 -2.13 -8.18
N GLU A 18 3.64 -2.83 -9.28
CA GLU A 18 2.41 -2.66 -10.07
C GLU A 18 1.16 -2.93 -9.24
N ILE A 19 1.15 -4.02 -8.45
CA ILE A 19 0.04 -4.36 -7.56
C ILE A 19 -0.18 -3.26 -6.53
N PHE A 20 0.90 -2.72 -5.96
CA PHE A 20 0.76 -1.72 -4.91
C PHE A 20 0.37 -0.35 -5.48
N LEU A 21 0.88 0.04 -6.65
CA LEU A 21 0.41 1.22 -7.39
C LEU A 21 -1.05 1.09 -7.82
N PHE A 22 -1.48 -0.10 -8.27
CA PHE A 22 -2.89 -0.35 -8.56
C PHE A 22 -3.74 -0.16 -7.30
N ASN A 23 -3.30 -0.63 -6.14
CA ASN A 23 -4.03 -0.40 -4.89
C ASN A 23 -4.10 1.10 -4.52
N LEU A 24 -3.00 1.85 -4.62
CA LEU A 24 -2.97 3.26 -4.20
C LEU A 24 -3.65 4.20 -5.22
N ILE A 25 -3.37 4.05 -6.51
CA ILE A 25 -3.92 4.92 -7.56
C ILE A 25 -5.21 4.33 -8.12
N GLY A 26 -5.15 3.10 -8.62
CA GLY A 26 -6.30 2.46 -9.25
C GLY A 26 -7.48 2.35 -8.29
N ASN A 27 -7.25 1.83 -7.08
CA ASN A 27 -8.31 1.58 -6.12
C ASN A 27 -8.63 2.81 -5.23
N HIS A 28 -7.65 3.35 -4.49
CA HIS A 28 -7.93 4.46 -3.57
C HIS A 28 -8.20 5.81 -4.24
N ILE A 29 -7.74 6.05 -5.47
CA ILE A 29 -8.04 7.30 -6.20
C ILE A 29 -9.15 7.04 -7.23
N LEU A 30 -8.92 6.19 -8.24
CA LEU A 30 -9.85 6.10 -9.38
C LEU A 30 -11.18 5.42 -8.99
N ILE A 31 -11.15 4.24 -8.37
CA ILE A 31 -12.38 3.54 -7.95
C ILE A 31 -13.12 4.37 -6.90
N PHE A 32 -12.41 5.01 -5.97
CA PHE A 32 -13.03 5.89 -4.97
C PHE A 32 -13.77 7.06 -5.61
N ILE A 33 -13.13 7.83 -6.50
CA ILE A 33 -13.76 8.97 -7.19
C ILE A 33 -14.93 8.52 -8.06
N ALA A 34 -14.77 7.42 -8.81
CA ALA A 34 -15.86 6.84 -9.61
C ALA A 34 -17.06 6.44 -8.73
N SER A 35 -16.80 5.85 -7.57
CA SER A 35 -17.83 5.45 -6.61
C SER A 35 -18.53 6.63 -5.95
N LEU A 36 -17.81 7.73 -5.68
CA LEU A 36 -18.41 8.97 -5.17
C LEU A 36 -19.42 9.56 -6.16
N GLY A 37 -19.16 9.47 -7.46
CA GLY A 37 -20.11 9.92 -8.49
C GLY A 37 -21.44 9.15 -8.49
N MET A 38 -21.47 7.94 -7.93
CA MET A 38 -22.66 7.09 -7.83
C MET A 38 -23.33 7.12 -6.45
N PHE A 39 -22.75 7.83 -5.49
CA PHE A 39 -23.11 7.72 -4.07
C PHE A 39 -24.58 8.02 -3.77
N GLY A 40 -25.20 8.95 -4.50
CA GLY A 40 -26.59 9.36 -4.28
C GLY A 40 -27.64 8.28 -4.57
N GLY A 41 -27.32 7.28 -5.40
CA GLY A 41 -28.26 6.21 -5.77
C GLY A 41 -27.75 4.79 -5.50
N PHE A 42 -26.44 4.57 -5.63
CA PHE A 42 -25.81 3.27 -5.46
C PHE A 42 -24.48 3.42 -4.69
N PRO A 43 -24.53 3.47 -3.34
CA PRO A 43 -23.35 3.71 -2.50
C PRO A 43 -22.45 2.48 -2.32
N TYR A 44 -22.94 1.28 -2.63
CA TYR A 44 -22.23 0.01 -2.41
C TYR A 44 -20.83 -0.09 -3.05
N PRO A 45 -20.54 0.51 -4.22
CA PRO A 45 -19.20 0.51 -4.80
C PRO A 45 -18.12 1.13 -3.92
N LEU A 46 -18.47 2.03 -2.99
CA LEU A 46 -17.50 2.55 -2.01
C LEU A 46 -16.92 1.46 -1.12
N TYR A 47 -17.69 0.39 -0.83
CA TYR A 47 -17.18 -0.74 -0.05
C TYR A 47 -16.16 -1.58 -0.81
N LEU A 48 -16.06 -1.44 -2.14
CA LEU A 48 -15.03 -2.14 -2.92
C LEU A 48 -13.63 -1.62 -2.59
N VAL A 49 -13.50 -0.32 -2.30
CA VAL A 49 -12.20 0.30 -1.99
C VAL A 49 -11.48 -0.39 -0.83
N PRO A 50 -12.07 -0.52 0.38
CA PRO A 50 -11.42 -1.24 1.48
C PRO A 50 -11.24 -2.74 1.18
N VAL A 51 -12.19 -3.39 0.51
CA VAL A 51 -12.12 -4.84 0.22
C VAL A 51 -10.96 -5.16 -0.72
N ILE A 52 -10.85 -4.43 -1.84
CA ILE A 52 -9.74 -4.56 -2.79
C ILE A 52 -8.43 -4.21 -2.09
N SER A 53 -8.41 -3.16 -1.27
CA SER A 53 -7.17 -2.74 -0.61
C SER A 53 -6.62 -3.78 0.35
N VAL A 54 -7.47 -4.32 1.22
CA VAL A 54 -7.08 -5.40 2.14
C VAL A 54 -6.62 -6.62 1.35
N SER A 55 -7.33 -6.98 0.28
CA SER A 55 -6.96 -8.12 -0.58
C SER A 55 -5.58 -7.95 -1.21
N CYS A 56 -5.30 -6.79 -1.81
CA CYS A 56 -3.98 -6.48 -2.39
C CYS A 56 -2.88 -6.50 -1.33
N LEU A 57 -3.12 -5.93 -0.15
CA LEU A 57 -2.13 -5.87 0.94
C LEU A 57 -1.81 -7.27 1.48
N LEU A 58 -2.84 -8.08 1.75
CA LEU A 58 -2.67 -9.46 2.21
C LEU A 58 -1.93 -10.30 1.17
N TYR A 59 -2.31 -10.16 -0.11
CA TYR A 59 -1.62 -10.82 -1.21
C TYR A 59 -0.14 -10.41 -1.27
N THR A 60 0.17 -9.12 -1.19
CA THR A 60 1.57 -8.64 -1.23
C THR A 60 2.40 -9.20 -0.08
N LEU A 61 1.86 -9.22 1.15
CA LEU A 61 2.57 -9.77 2.30
C LEU A 61 2.75 -11.28 2.21
N TRP A 62 1.72 -12.01 1.78
CA TRP A 62 1.79 -13.45 1.58
C TRP A 62 2.79 -13.82 0.47
N ARG A 63 2.69 -13.16 -0.68
CA ARG A 63 3.54 -13.44 -1.84
C ARG A 63 5.00 -13.05 -1.58
N ALA A 64 5.25 -12.01 -0.78
CA ALA A 64 6.60 -11.66 -0.31
C ALA A 64 7.18 -12.68 0.69
N LYS A 65 6.36 -13.35 1.51
CA LYS A 65 6.86 -14.48 2.31
C LYS A 65 7.21 -15.68 1.41
N ARG A 66 6.40 -15.93 0.39
CA ARG A 66 6.62 -17.02 -0.58
C ARG A 66 7.86 -16.78 -1.45
N SER A 67 8.18 -15.52 -1.78
CA SER A 67 9.32 -15.18 -2.65
C SER A 67 10.66 -15.63 -2.08
N LEU A 68 10.78 -15.74 -0.74
CA LEU A 68 11.97 -16.26 -0.07
C LEU A 68 12.36 -17.69 -0.47
N LYS A 69 11.41 -18.47 -1.01
CA LYS A 69 11.60 -19.88 -1.36
C LYS A 69 11.57 -20.16 -2.86
N VAL A 70 10.93 -19.28 -3.65
CA VAL A 70 10.52 -19.62 -5.03
C VAL A 70 11.08 -18.64 -6.06
N ASP A 71 11.34 -17.38 -5.67
CA ASP A 71 11.74 -16.37 -6.64
C ASP A 71 13.24 -16.18 -6.72
N PRO A 72 13.76 -15.83 -7.91
CA PRO A 72 15.13 -15.35 -8.09
C PRO A 72 15.43 -14.16 -7.17
N TRP A 73 16.69 -14.04 -6.76
CA TRP A 73 17.15 -13.04 -5.79
C TRP A 73 16.69 -11.62 -6.12
N PHE A 74 16.76 -11.21 -7.40
CA PHE A 74 16.35 -9.87 -7.82
C PHE A 74 14.85 -9.61 -7.57
N ALA A 75 13.98 -10.53 -7.99
CA ALA A 75 12.55 -10.44 -7.76
C ALA A 75 12.21 -10.51 -6.26
N LEU A 76 12.88 -11.40 -5.51
CA LEU A 76 12.78 -11.50 -4.06
C LEU A 76 13.01 -10.13 -3.40
N CYS A 77 14.10 -9.44 -3.76
CA CYS A 77 14.43 -8.13 -3.18
C CYS A 77 13.29 -7.12 -3.36
N HIS A 78 12.73 -7.01 -4.57
CA HIS A 78 11.62 -6.10 -4.86
C HIS A 78 10.33 -6.47 -4.10
N TRP A 79 10.04 -7.77 -3.94
CA TRP A 79 8.95 -8.25 -3.08
C TRP A 79 9.12 -7.79 -1.63
N GLN A 80 10.35 -7.82 -1.08
CA GLN A 80 10.60 -7.39 0.30
C GLN A 80 10.50 -5.86 0.45
N VAL A 81 10.92 -5.09 -0.56
CA VAL A 81 10.74 -3.62 -0.59
C VAL A 81 9.26 -3.27 -0.53
N SER A 82 8.47 -3.80 -1.47
CA SER A 82 7.03 -3.53 -1.53
C SER A 82 6.32 -4.03 -0.27
N ALA A 83 6.67 -5.20 0.26
CA ALA A 83 6.08 -5.69 1.51
C ALA A 83 6.36 -4.80 2.72
N ARG A 84 7.54 -4.20 2.83
CA ARG A 84 7.85 -3.25 3.91
C ARG A 84 6.97 -2.01 3.82
N ARG A 85 6.75 -1.51 2.60
CA ARG A 85 5.93 -0.33 2.33
C ARG A 85 4.43 -0.64 2.50
N ALA A 86 3.98 -1.83 2.11
CA ALA A 86 2.65 -2.34 2.38
C ALA A 86 2.37 -2.40 3.90
N LYS A 87 3.34 -2.83 4.73
CA LYS A 87 3.19 -2.79 6.20
C LYS A 87 3.02 -1.37 6.73
N ALA A 88 3.76 -0.39 6.19
CA ALA A 88 3.59 1.00 6.58
C ALA A 88 2.18 1.50 6.25
N PHE A 89 1.64 1.13 5.08
CA PHE A 89 0.28 1.48 4.70
C PHE A 89 -0.78 0.78 5.57
N ILE A 90 -0.61 -0.51 5.90
CA ILE A 90 -1.46 -1.20 6.87
C ILE A 90 -1.44 -0.49 8.22
N GLY A 91 -0.26 -0.04 8.68
CA GLY A 91 -0.13 0.75 9.90
C GLY A 91 -0.99 2.02 9.85
N MET A 92 -0.98 2.74 8.72
CA MET A 92 -1.82 3.93 8.57
C MET A 92 -3.31 3.65 8.46
N LEU A 93 -3.70 2.61 7.72
CA LEU A 93 -5.10 2.17 7.68
C LEU A 93 -5.58 1.73 9.06
N SER A 94 -4.71 1.10 9.86
CA SER A 94 -5.02 0.71 11.24
C SER A 94 -5.17 1.93 12.14
N LEU A 95 -4.33 2.96 11.97
CA LEU A 95 -4.50 4.23 12.68
C LEU A 95 -5.83 4.89 12.31
N LEU A 96 -6.15 5.01 11.02
CA LEU A 96 -7.42 5.56 10.56
C LEU A 96 -8.60 4.77 11.13
N GLY A 97 -8.53 3.45 11.11
CA GLY A 97 -9.55 2.58 11.70
C GLY A 97 -9.69 2.77 13.21
N ALA A 98 -8.58 2.87 13.95
CA ALA A 98 -8.57 3.10 15.39
C ALA A 98 -9.15 4.48 15.75
N VAL A 99 -8.73 5.54 15.05
CA VAL A 99 -9.25 6.91 15.21
C VAL A 99 -10.74 6.96 14.90
N SER A 100 -11.18 6.26 13.84
CA SER A 100 -12.61 6.16 13.50
C SER A 100 -13.42 5.41 14.55
N LEU A 101 -12.88 4.31 15.08
CA LEU A 101 -13.50 3.54 16.14
C LEU A 101 -13.60 4.37 17.43
N LEU A 102 -12.53 5.06 17.83
CA LEU A 102 -12.52 5.93 19.00
C LEU A 102 -13.47 7.11 18.84
N GLY A 103 -13.52 7.72 17.65
CA GLY A 103 -14.48 8.78 17.34
C GLY A 103 -15.93 8.30 17.46
N TRP A 104 -16.23 7.12 16.93
CA TRP A 104 -17.56 6.52 17.06
C TRP A 104 -17.92 6.17 18.52
N LEU A 105 -16.99 5.61 19.30
CA LEU A 105 -17.19 5.34 20.72
C LEU A 105 -17.39 6.63 21.52
N GLY A 106 -16.63 7.69 21.21
CA GLY A 106 -16.78 8.99 21.83
C GLY A 106 -18.13 9.64 21.53
N TYR A 107 -18.62 9.48 20.30
CA TYR A 107 -19.97 9.90 19.93
C TYR A 107 -21.06 9.11 20.69
N ALA A 108 -20.95 7.79 20.68
CA ALA A 108 -21.99 6.90 21.19
C ALA A 108 -22.10 6.90 22.72
N TYR A 109 -20.97 7.00 23.44
CA TYR A 109 -20.92 6.79 24.89
C TYR A 109 -20.41 7.98 25.70
N LEU A 110 -19.63 8.89 25.10
CA LEU A 110 -19.03 10.04 25.83
C LEU A 110 -19.72 11.37 25.52
N GLY A 111 -20.78 11.36 24.70
CA GLY A 111 -21.53 12.58 24.35
C GLY A 111 -20.75 13.57 23.49
N MET A 112 -19.72 13.12 22.76
CA MET A 112 -18.99 14.00 21.84
C MET A 112 -19.91 14.54 20.74
N MET A 113 -19.69 15.79 20.35
CA MET A 113 -20.36 16.40 19.20
C MET A 113 -19.96 15.72 17.89
N LYS A 114 -20.86 15.64 16.91
CA LYS A 114 -20.61 15.01 15.61
C LYS A 114 -19.47 15.69 14.87
N GLU A 115 -19.40 17.01 14.98
CA GLU A 115 -18.40 17.87 14.36
C GLU A 115 -17.01 17.58 14.92
N ALA A 116 -16.91 17.36 16.24
CA ALA A 116 -15.66 16.99 16.89
C ALA A 116 -15.15 15.62 16.43
N VAL A 117 -16.07 14.66 16.23
CA VAL A 117 -15.75 13.31 15.73
C VAL A 117 -15.25 13.38 14.30
N TYR A 118 -15.94 14.13 13.43
CA TYR A 118 -15.49 14.33 12.05
C TYR A 118 -14.16 15.07 11.95
N ALA A 119 -13.93 16.08 12.79
CA ALA A 119 -12.65 16.78 12.85
C ALA A 119 -11.51 15.84 13.29
N LEU A 120 -11.76 14.96 14.26
CA LEU A 120 -10.80 13.98 14.74
C LEU A 120 -10.48 12.93 13.67
N ILE A 121 -11.49 12.36 13.03
CA ILE A 121 -11.33 11.36 11.95
C ILE A 121 -10.65 11.99 10.75
N GLY A 122 -11.10 13.18 10.31
CA GLY A 122 -10.52 13.89 9.19
C GLY A 122 -9.08 14.32 9.44
N GLY A 123 -8.84 14.98 10.59
CA GLY A 123 -7.55 15.57 10.94
C GLY A 123 -6.48 14.54 11.27
N ILE A 124 -6.79 13.59 12.16
CA ILE A 124 -5.79 12.62 12.67
C ILE A 124 -5.78 11.34 11.85
N GLY A 125 -6.92 10.95 11.28
CA GLY A 125 -7.03 9.73 10.47
C GLY A 125 -6.76 9.99 9.00
N LEU A 126 -7.62 10.77 8.35
CA LEU A 126 -7.68 10.87 6.89
C LEU A 126 -6.49 11.64 6.31
N LEU A 127 -6.19 12.83 6.84
CA LEU A 127 -5.11 13.68 6.31
C LEU A 127 -3.73 12.99 6.33
N PRO A 128 -3.27 12.37 7.43
CA PRO A 128 -2.00 11.66 7.44
C PRO A 128 -1.99 10.43 6.53
N THR A 129 -3.14 9.77 6.36
CA THR A 129 -3.30 8.63 5.45
C THR A 129 -3.11 9.07 4.00
N MET A 130 -3.73 10.18 3.59
CA MET A 130 -3.57 10.74 2.24
C MET A 130 -2.12 11.17 1.96
N MET A 131 -1.48 11.83 2.93
CA MET A 131 -0.06 12.20 2.81
C MET A 131 0.83 10.95 2.67
N THR A 132 0.60 9.94 3.49
CA THR A 132 1.33 8.67 3.41
C THR A 132 1.11 7.98 2.07
N MET A 133 -0.12 7.97 1.57
CA MET A 133 -0.45 7.42 0.25
C MET A 133 0.34 8.10 -0.86
N LEU A 134 0.42 9.43 -0.87
CA LEU A 134 1.20 10.17 -1.87
C LEU A 134 2.69 9.80 -1.82
N ILE A 135 3.28 9.75 -0.63
CA ILE A 135 4.67 9.35 -0.42
C ILE A 135 4.90 7.92 -0.96
N LEU A 136 4.00 7.00 -0.62
CA LEU A 136 4.09 5.62 -1.07
C LEU A 136 3.94 5.48 -2.59
N ILE A 137 3.06 6.26 -3.22
CA ILE A 137 2.92 6.29 -4.68
C ILE A 137 4.25 6.68 -5.33
N ILE A 138 4.90 7.74 -4.85
CA ILE A 138 6.19 8.20 -5.38
C ILE A 138 7.25 7.11 -5.18
N MET A 139 7.34 6.54 -3.98
CA MET A 139 8.32 5.50 -3.66
C MET A 139 8.11 4.22 -4.49
N GLU A 140 6.86 3.83 -4.75
CA GLU A 140 6.53 2.66 -5.56
C GLU A 140 6.78 2.89 -7.04
N SER A 141 6.51 4.10 -7.53
CA SER A 141 6.82 4.49 -8.91
C SER A 141 8.32 4.47 -9.18
N ASP A 142 9.11 4.99 -8.24
CA ASP A 142 10.58 4.88 -8.27
C ASP A 142 11.04 3.40 -8.15
N GLY A 143 10.40 2.60 -7.29
CA GLY A 143 10.68 1.16 -7.18
C GLY A 143 10.44 0.39 -8.49
N LEU A 144 9.33 0.69 -9.17
CA LEU A 144 9.00 0.13 -10.48
C LEU A 144 10.00 0.56 -11.55
N TYR A 145 10.34 1.86 -11.58
CA TYR A 145 11.37 2.38 -12.48
C TYR A 145 12.72 1.70 -12.26
N GLN A 146 13.11 1.49 -11.00
CA GLN A 146 14.33 0.77 -10.64
C GLN A 146 14.30 -0.69 -11.09
N ALA A 147 13.17 -1.39 -10.93
CA ALA A 147 13.02 -2.77 -11.42
C ALA A 147 13.29 -2.86 -12.92
N HIS A 148 12.71 -1.95 -13.72
CA HIS A 148 12.91 -1.89 -15.17
C HIS A 148 14.35 -1.54 -15.57
N GLN A 149 15.02 -0.69 -14.78
CA GLN A 149 16.42 -0.33 -14.99
C GLN A 149 17.40 -1.37 -14.44
N ARG A 150 16.93 -2.51 -13.93
CA ARG A 150 17.74 -3.55 -13.26
C ARG A 150 18.53 -2.99 -12.07
N LYS A 151 17.96 -2.02 -11.36
CA LYS A 151 18.58 -1.35 -10.22
C LYS A 151 17.88 -1.76 -8.93
N LEU A 152 18.67 -1.84 -7.86
CA LEU A 152 18.17 -1.94 -6.50
C LEU A 152 18.92 -0.90 -5.65
N SER A 153 18.22 0.13 -5.18
CA SER A 153 18.79 1.21 -4.36
C SER A 153 18.64 0.98 -2.85
N ALA A 154 17.74 0.08 -2.45
CA ALA A 154 17.42 -0.18 -1.06
C ALA A 154 18.57 -0.93 -0.34
N ALA A 155 19.53 -0.19 0.21
CA ALA A 155 20.70 -0.74 0.90
C ALA A 155 20.35 -1.73 2.03
N TRP A 156 19.25 -1.49 2.74
CA TRP A 156 18.79 -2.39 3.80
C TRP A 156 18.41 -3.78 3.28
N VAL A 157 17.91 -3.88 2.03
CA VAL A 157 17.54 -5.15 1.40
C VAL A 157 18.78 -5.92 1.05
N LEU A 158 19.77 -5.26 0.45
CA LEU A 158 21.07 -5.86 0.12
C LEU A 158 21.79 -6.39 1.36
N LYS A 159 21.74 -5.65 2.47
CA LYS A 159 22.31 -6.09 3.75
C LYS A 159 21.60 -7.30 4.33
N LYS A 160 20.27 -7.39 4.17
CA LYS A 160 19.46 -8.46 4.74
C LYS A 160 19.45 -9.72 3.86
N PHE A 161 19.51 -9.54 2.55
CA PHE A 161 19.50 -10.59 1.54
C PHE A 161 20.72 -10.36 0.62
N PRO A 162 21.94 -10.67 1.08
CA PRO A 162 23.11 -10.58 0.22
C PRO A 162 22.95 -11.54 -0.97
N ARG A 163 23.45 -11.13 -2.13
CA ARG A 163 23.55 -12.04 -3.27
C ARG A 163 24.53 -13.14 -2.87
N GLN A 164 24.10 -14.39 -2.97
CA GLN A 164 25.01 -15.53 -2.90
C GLN A 164 25.54 -15.69 -4.32
N ASP A 165 26.85 -15.50 -4.46
CA ASP A 165 27.56 -15.57 -5.74
C ASP A 165 27.58 -17.02 -6.27
#